data_AF-A0A349YG17-F1
#
_entry.id   AF-A0A349YG17-F1
#
_cell.length_a   1.000
_cell.length_b   1.000
_cell.length_c   1.000
_cell.angle_alpha   90.00
_cell.angle_beta   90.00
_cell.angle_gamma   90.00
#
_symmetry.space_group_name_H-M   'P 1'
#
loop_
_entity.id
_entity.type
_entity.pdbx_description
1 polymer ?
#
loop_
_entity_poly.entity_id
_entity_poly.type
_entity_poly.pdbx_seq_one_letter_code
_entity_poly.pdbx_strand_id
1 'polypeptide(L)'
;EDTSSYLWEVYKEGAKRMMMGDNTWFVADINCEIPLHPTKGGKPYAPLLSQQVVDDAMRVNEYKALREYYNIFDTTGGNDAVVNRTIIMRNEEEYLPVFANDNTVAPGDRIYALCFDPALMSDNSIILIGELTKKDGVGWTGRVVNCINLIESLNNGEKKILTAVEQVERLKKLIVDYNGTAPEYKNLIVFIDPGSGGGGHIYSDILMQNFVDEYGIKHFGLIDLEDEKSALEQNKFPLAVRDVLHLYTATRYKNEFYGAVTTMCEQDLVKFPPSYSFGSQNLTINGQEVDLTKEERKALIEIDLMKEEVLSIKRIKTEAGNIKYALPPDKARKSHDDRSYCFAAFCYLLSQLRRKDALGGNEIKQDMSALYKHASGQVSKAYKKKVNPFMGSKNPFVRRY
;
A
#
# COMPACT_ATOMS: atom_id res chain seq x y z
N GLU A 1 6.63 -30.33 8.09
CA GLU A 1 6.73 -29.55 6.84
C GLU A 1 5.51 -29.83 5.98
N ASP A 2 5.05 -28.83 5.23
CA ASP A 2 3.91 -28.96 4.32
C ASP A 2 4.31 -29.70 3.05
N THR A 3 4.04 -31.01 3.05
CA THR A 3 4.30 -31.93 1.94
C THR A 3 3.34 -31.76 0.76
N SER A 4 2.39 -30.81 0.84
CA SER A 4 1.47 -30.48 -0.25
C SER A 4 1.94 -29.29 -1.10
N SER A 5 3.06 -28.65 -0.73
CA SER A 5 3.57 -27.47 -1.42
C SER A 5 4.25 -27.80 -2.76
N TYR A 6 4.17 -26.88 -3.72
CA TYR A 6 4.91 -26.99 -4.99
C TYR A 6 6.42 -27.11 -4.78
N LEU A 7 6.97 -26.37 -3.80
CA LEU A 7 8.37 -26.44 -3.44
C LEU A 7 8.78 -27.86 -3.00
N TRP A 8 7.94 -28.53 -2.20
CA TRP A 8 8.19 -29.92 -1.80
C TRP A 8 8.23 -30.86 -3.00
N GLU A 9 7.30 -30.72 -3.95
CA GLU A 9 7.29 -31.55 -5.16
C GLU A 9 8.54 -31.33 -6.01
N VAL A 10 8.96 -30.08 -6.23
CA VAL A 10 10.19 -29.76 -6.97
C VAL A 10 11.44 -30.27 -6.23
N TYR A 11 11.53 -30.05 -4.92
CA TYR A 11 12.65 -30.50 -4.10
C TYR A 11 12.77 -32.03 -4.11
N LYS A 12 11.65 -32.74 -3.92
CA LYS A 12 11.58 -34.21 -3.94
C LYS A 12 11.96 -34.77 -5.31
N GLU A 13 11.46 -34.19 -6.39
CA GLU A 13 11.79 -34.63 -7.74
C GLU A 13 13.26 -34.37 -8.08
N GLY A 14 13.75 -33.17 -7.79
CA GLY A 14 15.16 -32.84 -8.01
C GLY A 14 16.10 -33.70 -7.18
N ALA A 15 15.76 -33.98 -5.91
CA ALA A 15 16.54 -34.88 -5.05
C ALA A 15 16.56 -36.31 -5.60
N LYS A 16 15.43 -36.84 -6.09
CA LYS A 16 15.38 -38.15 -6.76
C LYS A 16 16.28 -38.19 -7.98
N ARG A 17 16.21 -37.20 -8.87
CA ARG A 17 17.04 -37.13 -10.09
C ARG A 17 18.53 -37.06 -9.76
N MET A 18 18.90 -36.22 -8.80
CA MET A 18 20.27 -36.14 -8.31
C MET A 18 20.74 -37.50 -7.75
N MET A 19 19.93 -38.20 -6.96
CA MET A 19 20.25 -39.53 -6.43
C MET A 19 20.34 -40.62 -7.52
N MET A 20 19.59 -40.47 -8.60
CA MET A 20 19.66 -41.34 -9.79
C MET A 20 20.92 -41.08 -10.65
N GLY A 21 21.73 -40.07 -10.30
CA GLY A 21 22.94 -39.71 -11.02
C GLY A 21 22.71 -38.80 -12.23
N ASP A 22 21.54 -38.15 -12.33
CA ASP A 22 21.30 -37.13 -13.35
C ASP A 22 22.13 -35.88 -13.02
N ASN A 23 23.19 -35.66 -13.80
CA ASN A 23 24.12 -34.55 -13.62
C ASN A 23 23.56 -33.18 -14.04
N THR A 24 22.34 -33.14 -14.57
CA THR A 24 21.64 -31.88 -14.87
C THR A 24 20.88 -31.32 -13.66
N TRP A 25 20.81 -32.08 -12.55
CA TRP A 25 20.11 -31.68 -11.33
C TRP A 25 21.06 -31.64 -10.13
N PHE A 26 20.99 -30.55 -9.37
CA PHE A 26 21.65 -30.40 -8.08
C PHE A 26 20.65 -29.82 -7.07
N VAL A 27 20.43 -30.53 -5.97
CA VAL A 27 19.55 -30.11 -4.88
C VAL A 27 20.31 -30.19 -3.57
N ALA A 28 20.45 -29.06 -2.89
CA ALA A 28 21.09 -28.98 -1.59
C ALA A 28 20.39 -27.94 -0.73
N ASP A 29 20.37 -28.19 0.57
CA ASP A 29 20.02 -27.18 1.57
C ASP A 29 21.32 -26.45 1.96
N ILE A 30 21.45 -25.20 1.50
CA ILE A 30 22.64 -24.38 1.70
C ILE A 30 22.19 -23.09 2.39
N ASN A 31 22.60 -22.91 3.65
CA ASN A 31 22.45 -21.63 4.33
C ASN A 31 23.63 -20.70 4.01
N CYS A 32 23.55 -19.45 4.45
CA CYS A 32 24.49 -18.39 4.11
C CYS A 32 25.89 -18.59 4.69
N GLU A 33 26.07 -19.43 5.72
CA GLU A 33 27.39 -19.71 6.30
C GLU A 33 28.36 -20.27 5.26
N ILE A 34 27.87 -21.08 4.33
CA ILE A 34 28.67 -21.67 3.25
C ILE A 34 29.16 -20.60 2.25
N PRO A 35 28.30 -19.77 1.62
CA PRO A 35 28.76 -18.71 0.72
C PRO A 35 29.49 -17.56 1.42
N LEU A 36 29.32 -17.36 2.74
CA LEU A 36 30.14 -16.43 3.54
C LEU A 36 31.56 -16.97 3.76
N HIS A 37 31.71 -18.29 3.95
CA HIS A 37 32.99 -18.95 4.23
C HIS A 37 33.25 -20.14 3.29
N PRO A 38 33.27 -19.93 1.96
CA PRO A 38 33.35 -21.03 1.02
C PRO A 38 34.74 -21.66 1.07
N THR A 39 34.80 -22.96 0.78
CA THR A 39 36.06 -23.68 0.60
C THR A 39 36.13 -24.31 -0.79
N LYS A 40 37.33 -24.34 -1.38
CA LYS A 40 37.61 -25.00 -2.66
C LYS A 40 38.75 -25.98 -2.46
N GLY A 41 38.45 -27.28 -2.55
CA GLY A 41 39.43 -28.34 -2.24
C GLY A 41 39.90 -28.33 -0.78
N GLY A 42 39.01 -27.99 0.16
CA GLY A 42 39.32 -27.91 1.60
C GLY A 42 40.09 -26.66 2.04
N LYS A 43 40.38 -25.72 1.13
CA LYS A 43 41.04 -24.45 1.45
C LYS A 43 40.04 -23.29 1.37
N PRO A 44 40.16 -22.25 2.22
CA PRO A 44 39.32 -21.06 2.13
C PRO A 44 39.33 -20.45 0.72
N TYR A 45 38.17 -20.01 0.25
CA TYR A 45 37.95 -19.38 -1.04
C TYR A 45 37.36 -17.98 -0.84
N ALA A 46 37.37 -17.15 -1.89
CA ALA A 46 36.77 -15.82 -1.83
C ALA A 46 35.26 -15.93 -1.50
N PRO A 47 34.74 -15.17 -0.52
CA PRO A 47 33.31 -15.16 -0.21
C PRO A 47 32.46 -14.88 -1.44
N LEU A 48 31.38 -15.65 -1.60
CA LEU A 48 30.39 -15.47 -2.67
C LEU A 48 29.25 -14.55 -2.21
N LEU A 49 29.14 -14.33 -0.91
CA LEU A 49 28.20 -13.43 -0.25
C LEU A 49 28.98 -12.60 0.78
N SER A 50 28.65 -11.32 0.93
CA SER A 50 29.25 -10.50 1.98
C SER A 50 28.39 -10.50 3.23
N GLN A 51 29.04 -10.47 4.41
CA GLN A 51 28.33 -10.37 5.69
C GLN A 51 27.42 -9.14 5.74
N GLN A 52 27.88 -8.03 5.16
CA GLN A 52 27.11 -6.79 5.10
C GLN A 52 25.76 -6.96 4.40
N VAL A 53 25.68 -7.74 3.32
CA VAL A 53 24.40 -8.01 2.62
C VAL A 53 23.43 -8.74 3.53
N VAL A 54 23.91 -9.72 4.30
CA VAL A 54 23.09 -10.46 5.27
C VAL A 54 22.63 -9.53 6.41
N ASP A 55 23.55 -8.77 6.99
CA ASP A 55 23.25 -7.85 8.10
C ASP A 55 22.26 -6.76 7.70
N ASP A 56 22.41 -6.20 6.50
CA ASP A 56 21.51 -5.19 5.98
C ASP A 56 20.13 -5.80 5.65
N ALA A 57 20.08 -7.01 5.09
CA ALA A 57 18.83 -7.74 4.89
C ALA A 57 18.10 -8.03 6.21
N MET A 58 18.83 -8.46 7.24
CA MET A 58 18.29 -8.69 8.58
C MET A 58 17.74 -7.40 9.20
N ARG A 59 18.43 -6.27 9.00
CA ARG A 59 17.97 -4.95 9.49
C ARG A 59 16.70 -4.47 8.78
N VAL A 60 16.55 -4.77 7.49
CA VAL A 60 15.40 -4.34 6.68
C VAL A 60 14.20 -5.26 6.91
N ASN A 61 14.39 -6.57 6.81
CA ASN A 61 13.34 -7.56 6.93
C ASN A 61 13.90 -8.86 7.50
N GLU A 62 13.95 -8.93 8.84
CA GLU A 62 14.47 -10.07 9.58
C GLU A 62 13.78 -11.39 9.18
N TYR A 63 12.45 -11.40 9.02
CA TYR A 63 11.71 -12.63 8.68
C TYR A 63 12.08 -13.16 7.30
N LYS A 64 12.18 -12.28 6.30
CA LYS A 64 12.61 -12.66 4.96
C LYS A 64 14.09 -13.09 4.98
N ALA A 65 14.95 -12.37 5.68
CA ALA A 65 16.37 -12.68 5.75
C ALA A 65 16.66 -14.02 6.45
N LEU A 66 15.98 -14.32 7.57
CA LEU A 66 16.08 -15.64 8.22
C LEU A 66 15.66 -16.77 7.28
N ARG A 67 14.61 -16.55 6.49
CA ARG A 67 14.13 -17.51 5.49
C ARG A 67 15.11 -17.70 4.34
N GLU A 68 15.63 -16.60 3.78
CA GLU A 68 16.47 -16.65 2.56
C GLU A 68 17.93 -16.99 2.83
N TYR A 69 18.48 -16.51 3.95
CA TYR A 69 19.89 -16.70 4.27
C TYR A 69 20.09 -17.86 5.25
N TYR A 70 19.22 -18.08 6.22
CA TYR A 70 19.40 -19.12 7.23
C TYR A 70 18.51 -20.35 7.03
N ASN A 71 17.65 -20.36 6.00
CA ASN A 71 16.65 -21.40 5.74
C ASN A 71 15.73 -21.66 6.93
N ILE A 72 15.49 -20.62 7.74
CA ILE A 72 14.58 -20.67 8.89
C ILE A 72 13.20 -20.23 8.42
N PHE A 73 12.36 -21.20 8.12
CA PHE A 73 10.99 -20.93 7.70
C PHE A 73 10.07 -20.64 8.89
N ASP A 74 9.40 -19.51 8.83
CA ASP A 74 8.33 -19.13 9.75
C ASP A 74 7.06 -19.96 9.47
N THR A 75 6.38 -20.43 10.52
CA THR A 75 5.04 -21.04 10.45
C THR A 75 3.90 -20.02 10.35
N THR A 76 4.22 -18.73 10.26
CA THR A 76 3.24 -17.65 10.21
C THR A 76 2.57 -17.68 8.84
N GLY A 77 1.26 -17.86 8.90
CA GLY A 77 0.42 -18.21 7.75
C GLY A 77 -0.59 -19.31 8.07
N GLY A 78 -0.63 -19.84 9.31
CA GLY A 78 -1.66 -20.80 9.75
C GLY A 78 -3.09 -20.37 9.39
N ASN A 79 -4.05 -21.29 9.46
CA ASN A 79 -5.42 -21.19 8.87
C ASN A 79 -6.20 -19.87 9.03
N ASP A 80 -5.82 -19.01 9.96
CA ASP A 80 -6.44 -17.71 10.22
C ASP A 80 -5.75 -16.52 9.51
N ALA A 81 -4.72 -16.72 8.70
CA ALA A 81 -4.10 -15.63 7.93
C ALA A 81 -5.07 -15.04 6.90
N VAL A 82 -5.00 -13.72 6.67
CA VAL A 82 -5.87 -13.04 5.67
C VAL A 82 -5.57 -13.53 4.25
N VAL A 83 -4.29 -13.71 3.96
CA VAL A 83 -3.77 -14.27 2.71
C VAL A 83 -2.56 -15.12 3.08
N ASN A 84 -2.36 -16.25 2.40
CA ASN A 84 -1.18 -17.08 2.57
C ASN A 84 -0.09 -16.73 1.54
N ARG A 85 1.14 -17.18 1.80
CA ARG A 85 2.28 -16.88 0.94
C ARG A 85 2.12 -17.45 -0.48
N THR A 86 1.48 -18.61 -0.61
CA THR A 86 1.20 -19.25 -1.91
C THR A 86 0.35 -18.35 -2.80
N ILE A 87 -0.68 -17.68 -2.25
CA ILE A 87 -1.52 -16.74 -3.00
C ILE A 87 -0.74 -15.50 -3.41
N ILE A 88 0.14 -14.97 -2.55
CA ILE A 88 1.01 -13.83 -2.91
C ILE A 88 1.93 -14.22 -4.07
N MET A 89 2.66 -15.33 -3.95
CA MET A 89 3.57 -15.84 -4.99
C MET A 89 2.84 -16.12 -6.30
N ARG A 90 1.65 -16.71 -6.26
CA ARG A 90 0.80 -16.94 -7.44
C ARG A 90 0.39 -15.64 -8.15
N ASN A 91 0.36 -14.54 -7.42
CA ASN A 91 0.01 -13.21 -7.94
C ASN A 91 1.21 -12.33 -8.26
N GLU A 92 2.43 -12.85 -8.16
CA GLU A 92 3.60 -12.14 -8.67
C GLU A 92 3.63 -12.20 -10.20
N GLU A 93 4.01 -11.10 -10.82
CA GLU A 93 4.18 -10.95 -12.26
C GLU A 93 5.44 -10.12 -12.52
N GLU A 94 6.21 -10.45 -13.56
CA GLU A 94 7.47 -9.79 -13.87
C GLU A 94 7.25 -8.37 -14.41
N TYR A 95 7.39 -7.36 -13.55
CA TYR A 95 7.38 -5.95 -13.93
C TYR A 95 8.17 -5.09 -12.93
N LEU A 96 8.63 -3.93 -13.40
CA LEU A 96 9.32 -2.93 -12.58
C LEU A 96 8.33 -1.97 -11.90
N PRO A 97 8.71 -1.37 -10.77
CA PRO A 97 7.95 -0.28 -10.19
C PRO A 97 7.73 0.85 -11.19
N VAL A 98 6.53 1.44 -11.15
CA VAL A 98 6.19 2.63 -11.96
C VAL A 98 6.38 3.86 -11.08
N PHE A 99 6.85 4.96 -11.66
CA PHE A 99 7.09 6.23 -10.93
C PHE A 99 6.28 7.41 -11.46
N ALA A 100 5.77 7.31 -12.68
CA ALA A 100 4.92 8.30 -13.33
C ALA A 100 4.10 7.62 -14.44
N ASN A 101 3.03 8.26 -14.86
CA ASN A 101 2.22 7.80 -15.98
C ASN A 101 2.95 8.02 -17.30
N ASP A 102 3.09 6.96 -18.09
CA ASP A 102 3.75 6.97 -19.40
C ASP A 102 2.93 7.64 -20.52
N ASN A 103 1.66 7.96 -20.25
CA ASN A 103 0.68 8.52 -21.19
C ASN A 103 0.47 7.67 -22.46
N THR A 104 0.70 6.36 -22.37
CA THR A 104 0.57 5.43 -23.51
C THR A 104 -0.86 5.03 -23.81
N VAL A 105 -1.78 5.27 -22.88
CA VAL A 105 -3.20 4.91 -22.96
C VAL A 105 -4.08 6.15 -22.83
N ALA A 106 -5.32 6.05 -23.32
CA ALA A 106 -6.25 7.16 -23.25
C ALA A 106 -6.60 7.51 -21.78
N PRO A 107 -6.81 8.80 -21.46
CA PRO A 107 -7.20 9.21 -20.13
C PRO A 107 -8.44 8.47 -19.60
N GLY A 108 -8.34 7.88 -18.40
CA GLY A 108 -9.39 7.13 -17.74
C GLY A 108 -9.38 5.61 -18.01
N ASP A 109 -8.66 5.13 -19.02
CA ASP A 109 -8.52 3.67 -19.29
C ASP A 109 -7.59 2.99 -18.28
N ARG A 110 -6.64 3.76 -17.75
CA ARG A 110 -5.73 3.37 -16.66
C ARG A 110 -5.83 4.40 -15.55
N ILE A 111 -6.19 3.93 -14.36
CA ILE A 111 -6.37 4.77 -13.18
C ILE A 111 -5.32 4.38 -12.14
N TYR A 112 -4.61 5.35 -11.58
CA TYR A 112 -3.72 5.15 -10.44
C TYR A 112 -4.42 5.54 -9.14
N ALA A 113 -4.50 4.58 -8.24
CA ALA A 113 -4.99 4.76 -6.88
C ALA A 113 -3.83 5.09 -5.95
N LEU A 114 -3.86 6.26 -5.33
CA LEU A 114 -2.90 6.70 -4.31
C LEU A 114 -3.56 6.52 -2.94
N CYS A 115 -3.23 5.45 -2.23
CA CYS A 115 -3.74 5.16 -0.89
C CYS A 115 -2.74 5.67 0.16
N PHE A 116 -3.13 6.69 0.91
CA PHE A 116 -2.28 7.42 1.84
C PHE A 116 -2.74 7.24 3.28
N ASP A 117 -1.85 6.69 4.11
CA ASP A 117 -2.00 6.62 5.56
C ASP A 117 -1.01 7.59 6.22
N PRO A 118 -1.45 8.82 6.56
CA PRO A 118 -0.57 9.85 7.10
C PRO A 118 -0.25 9.63 8.58
N ALA A 119 1.04 9.66 8.90
CA ALA A 119 1.53 9.73 10.27
C ALA A 119 2.47 10.93 10.47
N LEU A 120 2.48 11.51 11.68
CA LEU A 120 3.32 12.65 12.04
C LEU A 120 4.31 12.36 13.20
N MET A 121 4.17 11.21 13.85
CA MET A 121 4.91 10.88 15.08
C MET A 121 5.70 9.59 14.95
N SER A 122 5.40 8.52 15.70
CA SER A 122 6.22 7.29 15.73
C SER A 122 5.92 6.29 14.62
N ASP A 123 4.77 6.41 13.97
CA ASP A 123 4.27 5.46 12.97
C ASP A 123 4.73 5.85 11.55
N ASN A 124 4.79 4.88 10.63
CA ASN A 124 5.20 5.21 9.26
C ASN A 124 4.10 5.99 8.54
N SER A 125 4.50 6.91 7.69
CA SER A 125 3.57 7.60 6.79
C SER A 125 3.73 7.02 5.39
N ILE A 126 2.72 6.30 4.90
CA ILE A 126 2.83 5.44 3.71
C ILE A 126 1.89 5.91 2.60
N ILE A 127 2.42 6.04 1.39
CA ILE A 127 1.63 6.14 0.15
C ILE A 127 1.85 4.87 -0.67
N LEU A 128 0.81 4.05 -0.80
CA LEU A 128 0.77 2.96 -1.75
C LEU A 128 0.19 3.46 -3.08
N ILE A 129 0.78 3.02 -4.19
CA ILE A 129 0.30 3.35 -5.53
C ILE A 129 -0.02 2.06 -6.25
N GLY A 130 -1.29 1.93 -6.65
CA GLY A 130 -1.78 0.81 -7.43
C GLY A 130 -2.38 1.27 -8.75
N GLU A 131 -2.09 0.55 -9.82
CA GLU A 131 -2.69 0.73 -11.13
C GLU A 131 -3.98 -0.11 -11.22
N LEU A 132 -5.06 0.48 -11.72
CA LEU A 132 -6.36 -0.14 -11.95
C LEU A 132 -6.67 -0.06 -13.44
N THR A 133 -6.88 -1.22 -14.07
CA THR A 133 -7.21 -1.34 -15.49
C THR A 133 -8.37 -2.30 -15.67
N LYS A 134 -9.23 -2.02 -16.65
CA LYS A 134 -10.34 -2.91 -17.01
C LYS A 134 -9.90 -3.84 -18.14
N LYS A 135 -9.93 -5.15 -17.88
CA LYS A 135 -9.59 -6.19 -18.85
C LYS A 135 -10.86 -6.83 -19.41
N ASP A 136 -10.87 -7.06 -20.72
CA ASP A 136 -11.98 -7.75 -21.39
C ASP A 136 -12.21 -9.13 -20.79
N GLY A 137 -13.49 -9.46 -20.53
CA GLY A 137 -13.91 -10.74 -19.94
C GLY A 137 -13.61 -10.91 -18.43
N VAL A 138 -12.67 -10.16 -17.86
CA VAL A 138 -12.29 -10.26 -16.43
C VAL A 138 -12.87 -9.10 -15.60
N GLY A 139 -13.04 -7.92 -16.20
CA GLY A 139 -13.41 -6.68 -15.54
C GLY A 139 -12.20 -5.96 -14.94
N TRP A 140 -12.41 -5.13 -13.91
CA TRP A 140 -11.33 -4.39 -13.25
C TRP A 140 -10.30 -5.31 -12.59
N THR A 141 -9.03 -5.03 -12.83
CA THR A 141 -7.88 -5.68 -12.20
C THR A 141 -6.94 -4.63 -11.64
N GLY A 142 -6.17 -5.01 -10.62
CA GLY A 142 -5.22 -4.15 -9.94
C GLY A 142 -3.78 -4.63 -10.07
N ARG A 143 -2.82 -3.71 -10.05
CA ARG A 143 -1.39 -4.00 -9.97
C ARG A 143 -0.75 -3.06 -8.97
N VAL A 144 -0.02 -3.57 -7.98
CA VAL A 144 0.77 -2.72 -7.06
C VAL A 144 2.00 -2.25 -7.79
N VAL A 145 2.14 -0.94 -8.01
CA VAL A 145 3.22 -0.38 -8.84
C VAL A 145 4.24 0.42 -8.05
N ASN A 146 3.89 0.92 -6.86
CA ASN A 146 4.82 1.61 -5.99
C ASN A 146 4.36 1.57 -4.52
N CYS A 147 5.31 1.69 -3.59
CA CYS A 147 5.04 1.86 -2.17
C CYS A 147 6.10 2.80 -1.60
N ILE A 148 5.66 3.91 -1.02
CA ILE A 148 6.54 5.01 -0.60
C ILE A 148 6.36 5.25 0.89
N ASN A 149 7.44 5.07 1.65
CA ASN A 149 7.51 5.52 3.04
C ASN A 149 8.05 6.95 3.09
N LEU A 150 7.26 7.88 3.64
CA LEU A 150 7.55 9.31 3.76
C LEU A 150 8.48 9.60 4.94
N ILE A 151 9.64 8.96 4.90
CA ILE A 151 10.75 9.15 5.83
C ILE A 151 11.97 9.69 5.10
N GLU A 152 12.69 10.56 5.79
CA GLU A 152 14.00 11.06 5.41
C GLU A 152 15.07 10.42 6.30
N SER A 153 16.22 10.10 5.71
CA SER A 153 17.42 9.73 6.45
C SER A 153 18.25 10.98 6.72
N LEU A 154 18.43 11.28 8.00
CA LEU A 154 19.25 12.39 8.45
C LEU A 154 20.74 12.05 8.33
N ASN A 155 21.60 13.08 8.34
CA ASN A 155 23.06 12.92 8.23
C ASN A 155 23.68 12.07 9.34
N ASN A 156 23.02 11.96 10.51
CA ASN A 156 23.44 11.11 11.63
C ASN A 156 22.97 9.65 11.50
N GLY A 157 22.28 9.30 10.40
CA GLY A 157 21.71 7.97 10.15
C GLY A 157 20.34 7.74 10.79
N GLU A 158 19.82 8.69 11.57
CA GLU A 158 18.46 8.60 12.12
C GLU A 158 17.41 8.79 11.02
N LYS A 159 16.27 8.14 11.19
CA LYS A 159 15.12 8.30 10.29
C LYS A 159 14.13 9.28 10.91
N LYS A 160 13.73 10.27 10.14
CA LYS A 160 12.73 11.26 10.52
C LYS A 160 11.55 11.18 9.56
N ILE A 161 10.33 11.14 10.10
CA ILE A 161 9.13 11.24 9.29
C ILE A 161 9.01 12.68 8.76
N LEU A 162 8.65 12.80 7.48
CA LEU A 162 8.45 14.09 6.85
C LEU A 162 7.37 14.88 7.62
N THR A 163 7.53 16.20 7.69
CA THR A 163 6.50 17.09 8.25
C THR A 163 5.24 17.05 7.38
N ALA A 164 4.08 17.46 7.94
CA ALA A 164 2.83 17.50 7.17
C ALA A 164 2.97 18.27 5.84
N VAL A 165 3.73 19.37 5.84
CA VAL A 165 3.96 20.20 4.65
C VAL A 165 4.75 19.43 3.59
N GLU A 166 5.88 18.81 3.97
CA GLU A 166 6.72 18.01 3.08
C GLU A 166 5.96 16.78 2.54
N GLN A 167 5.13 16.15 3.37
CA GLN A 167 4.26 15.05 2.95
C GLN A 167 3.23 15.50 1.90
N VAL A 168 2.59 16.67 2.09
CA VAL A 168 1.64 17.22 1.10
C VAL A 168 2.36 17.61 -0.20
N GLU A 169 3.56 18.19 -0.13
CA GLU A 169 4.35 18.50 -1.33
C GLU A 169 4.70 17.23 -2.10
N ARG A 170 5.10 16.17 -1.39
CA ARG A 170 5.37 14.87 -2.02
C ARG A 170 4.11 14.27 -2.64
N LEU A 171 2.96 14.34 -1.96
CA LEU A 171 1.68 13.87 -2.47
C LEU A 171 1.24 14.66 -3.72
N LYS A 172 1.38 15.99 -3.73
CA LYS A 172 1.10 16.85 -4.90
C LYS A 172 1.96 16.45 -6.10
N LYS A 173 3.25 16.19 -5.88
CA LYS A 173 4.15 15.70 -6.94
C LYS A 173 3.66 14.37 -7.51
N LEU A 174 3.32 13.41 -6.65
CA LEU A 174 2.78 12.11 -7.08
C LEU A 174 1.44 12.26 -7.83
N ILE A 175 0.55 13.14 -7.40
CA ILE A 175 -0.69 13.46 -8.11
C ILE A 175 -0.35 13.93 -9.54
N VAL A 176 0.58 14.85 -9.72
CA VAL A 176 0.96 15.32 -11.06
C VAL A 176 1.61 14.19 -11.87
N ASP A 177 2.60 13.49 -11.30
CA ASP A 177 3.37 12.44 -11.97
C ASP A 177 2.47 11.28 -12.48
N TYR A 178 1.53 10.81 -11.66
CA TYR A 178 0.64 9.69 -12.03
C TYR A 178 -0.61 10.12 -12.78
N ASN A 179 -1.05 11.37 -12.65
CA ASN A 179 -2.09 11.88 -13.55
C ASN A 179 -1.57 11.94 -14.99
N GLY A 180 -0.30 12.36 -15.14
CA GLY A 180 0.28 12.64 -16.44
C GLY A 180 -0.45 13.80 -17.13
N THR A 181 -0.81 13.60 -18.39
CA THR A 181 -1.43 14.64 -19.24
C THR A 181 -2.96 14.65 -19.21
N ALA A 182 -3.58 13.80 -18.38
CA ALA A 182 -5.03 13.69 -18.34
C ALA A 182 -5.70 14.95 -17.78
N PRO A 183 -6.77 15.46 -18.43
CA PRO A 183 -7.52 16.59 -17.92
C PRO A 183 -8.24 16.20 -16.62
N GLU A 184 -8.37 17.16 -15.71
CA GLU A 184 -9.18 17.03 -14.47
C GLU A 184 -8.84 15.79 -13.64
N TYR A 185 -7.57 15.40 -13.60
CA TYR A 185 -7.11 14.25 -12.82
C TYR A 185 -7.77 12.91 -13.16
N LYS A 186 -8.29 12.72 -14.38
CA LYS A 186 -9.03 11.50 -14.79
C LYS A 186 -8.27 10.19 -14.61
N ASN A 187 -6.94 10.24 -14.55
CA ASN A 187 -6.12 9.06 -14.34
C ASN A 187 -5.89 8.75 -12.86
N LEU A 188 -6.55 9.44 -11.93
CA LEU A 188 -6.29 9.32 -10.50
C LEU A 188 -7.53 9.02 -9.67
N ILE A 189 -7.29 8.29 -8.58
CA ILE A 189 -8.13 8.27 -7.39
C ILE A 189 -7.20 8.41 -6.18
N VAL A 190 -7.48 9.34 -5.27
CA VAL A 190 -6.67 9.60 -4.07
C VAL A 190 -7.49 9.25 -2.85
N PHE A 191 -6.96 8.35 -2.02
CA PHE A 191 -7.55 7.92 -0.75
C PHE A 191 -6.66 8.40 0.38
N ILE A 192 -7.24 9.11 1.36
CA ILE A 192 -6.51 9.55 2.56
C ILE A 192 -7.24 9.04 3.79
N ASP A 193 -6.50 8.43 4.72
CA ASP A 193 -7.04 8.14 6.04
C ASP A 193 -7.05 9.42 6.90
N PRO A 194 -8.22 9.94 7.32
CA PRO A 194 -8.30 11.08 8.22
C PRO A 194 -7.80 10.75 9.64
N GLY A 195 -7.60 9.46 9.97
CA GLY A 195 -7.22 8.96 11.27
C GLY A 195 -8.35 9.09 12.30
N SER A 196 -8.27 8.33 13.40
CA SER A 196 -9.28 8.40 14.48
C SER A 196 -9.34 9.75 15.20
N GLY A 197 -8.25 10.53 15.14
CA GLY A 197 -8.16 11.89 15.70
C GLY A 197 -8.47 13.01 14.70
N GLY A 198 -8.75 12.69 13.43
CA GLY A 198 -9.00 13.67 12.39
C GLY A 198 -7.75 14.42 11.90
N GLY A 199 -6.55 14.00 12.30
CA GLY A 199 -5.28 14.61 11.88
C GLY A 199 -5.05 14.54 10.36
N GLY A 200 -5.62 13.55 9.69
CA GLY A 200 -5.55 13.42 8.23
C GLY A 200 -6.40 14.44 7.46
N HIS A 201 -7.37 15.11 8.11
CA HIS A 201 -8.14 16.18 7.45
C HIS A 201 -7.27 17.36 7.02
N ILE A 202 -6.16 17.63 7.71
CA ILE A 202 -5.20 18.68 7.34
C ILE A 202 -4.69 18.49 5.91
N TYR A 203 -4.46 17.24 5.48
CA TYR A 203 -3.97 16.96 4.14
C TYR A 203 -5.05 17.27 3.10
N SER A 204 -6.31 16.90 3.37
CA SER A 204 -7.47 17.27 2.54
C SER A 204 -7.62 18.79 2.43
N ASP A 205 -7.53 19.49 3.56
CA ASP A 205 -7.70 20.94 3.64
C ASP A 205 -6.68 21.70 2.78
N ILE A 206 -5.44 21.19 2.74
CA ILE A 206 -4.37 21.78 1.91
C ILE A 206 -4.55 21.41 0.43
N LEU A 207 -5.06 20.22 0.13
CA LEU A 207 -5.30 19.76 -1.24
C LEU A 207 -6.47 20.48 -1.93
N MET A 208 -7.43 21.03 -1.18
CA MET A 208 -8.51 21.86 -1.75
C MET A 208 -8.00 23.13 -2.45
N GLN A 209 -6.79 23.57 -2.12
CA GLN A 209 -6.18 24.75 -2.72
C GLN A 209 -5.48 24.41 -4.03
N ASN A 210 -5.70 25.25 -5.05
CA ASN A 210 -4.89 25.23 -6.27
C ASN A 210 -3.41 25.40 -5.92
N PHE A 211 -2.54 24.73 -6.66
CA PHE A 211 -1.10 24.78 -6.42
C PHE A 211 -0.33 24.96 -7.71
N VAL A 212 0.96 25.29 -7.57
CA VAL A 212 1.91 25.44 -8.67
C VAL A 212 2.99 24.40 -8.47
N ASP A 213 3.32 23.66 -9.51
CA ASP A 213 4.40 22.66 -9.46
C ASP A 213 5.80 23.30 -9.64
N GLU A 214 6.83 22.46 -9.59
CA GLU A 214 8.23 22.88 -9.76
C GLU A 214 8.54 23.49 -11.14
N TYR A 215 7.67 23.29 -12.13
CA TYR A 215 7.78 23.81 -13.49
C TYR A 215 6.94 25.08 -13.72
N GLY A 216 6.26 25.58 -12.68
CA GLY A 216 5.41 26.77 -12.77
C GLY A 216 4.01 26.50 -13.36
N ILE A 217 3.63 25.24 -13.55
CA ILE A 217 2.31 24.86 -14.07
C ILE A 217 1.29 24.93 -12.94
N LYS A 218 0.13 25.52 -13.22
CA LYS A 218 -0.98 25.64 -12.27
C LYS A 218 -1.85 24.40 -12.32
N HIS A 219 -2.14 23.87 -11.15
CA HIS A 219 -2.93 22.67 -10.92
C HIS A 219 -4.14 23.01 -10.05
N PHE A 220 -5.31 22.47 -10.40
CA PHE A 220 -6.53 22.66 -9.62
C PHE A 220 -6.48 21.86 -8.31
N GLY A 221 -7.08 22.37 -7.25
CA GLY A 221 -7.23 21.62 -6.00
C GLY A 221 -8.13 20.40 -6.14
N LEU A 222 -8.19 19.57 -5.11
CA LEU A 222 -9.06 18.39 -4.99
C LEU A 222 -10.00 18.56 -3.80
N ILE A 223 -11.27 18.20 -3.95
CA ILE A 223 -12.25 18.24 -2.86
C ILE A 223 -13.05 16.96 -2.79
N ASP A 224 -13.16 16.40 -1.59
CA ASP A 224 -14.09 15.32 -1.29
C ASP A 224 -15.45 15.94 -0.90
N LEU A 225 -16.50 15.74 -1.69
CA LEU A 225 -17.84 16.24 -1.36
C LEU A 225 -18.66 15.27 -0.52
N GLU A 226 -18.15 14.06 -0.32
CA GLU A 226 -18.79 13.04 0.50
C GLU A 226 -18.42 13.23 1.98
N ASP A 227 -17.25 13.82 2.25
CA ASP A 227 -16.89 14.35 3.57
C ASP A 227 -17.72 15.60 3.93
N GLU A 228 -18.47 15.51 5.03
CA GLU A 228 -19.37 16.58 5.48
C GLU A 228 -18.65 17.92 5.70
N LYS A 229 -17.41 17.90 6.20
CA LYS A 229 -16.66 19.14 6.47
C LYS A 229 -16.23 19.80 5.17
N SER A 230 -15.63 19.03 4.27
CA SER A 230 -15.17 19.48 2.96
C SER A 230 -16.35 20.00 2.12
N ALA A 231 -17.50 19.31 2.13
CA ALA A 231 -18.72 19.75 1.44
C ALA A 231 -19.23 21.14 1.90
N LEU A 232 -19.12 21.46 3.20
CA LEU A 232 -19.50 22.78 3.71
C LEU A 232 -18.61 23.91 3.17
N GLU A 233 -17.38 23.58 2.78
CA GLU A 233 -16.39 24.54 2.30
C GLU A 233 -16.36 24.68 0.77
N GLN A 234 -17.12 23.88 0.04
CA GLN A 234 -17.11 23.81 -1.43
C GLN A 234 -17.20 25.19 -2.11
N ASN A 235 -18.00 26.12 -1.58
CA ASN A 235 -18.15 27.46 -2.15
C ASN A 235 -16.87 28.31 -2.07
N LYS A 236 -15.94 27.99 -1.16
CA LYS A 236 -14.63 28.65 -1.05
C LYS A 236 -13.66 28.18 -2.14
N PHE A 237 -13.87 26.96 -2.65
CA PHE A 237 -12.97 26.29 -3.60
C PHE A 237 -13.74 25.87 -4.87
N PRO A 238 -14.30 26.83 -5.64
CA PRO A 238 -15.17 26.52 -6.78
C PRO A 238 -14.46 25.81 -7.94
N LEU A 239 -13.13 25.88 -7.99
CA LEU A 239 -12.28 25.26 -9.01
C LEU A 239 -11.72 23.90 -8.58
N ALA A 240 -11.94 23.48 -7.33
CA ALA A 240 -11.45 22.19 -6.88
C ALA A 240 -12.19 21.05 -7.60
N VAL A 241 -11.41 20.11 -8.13
CA VAL A 241 -11.91 18.92 -8.84
C VAL A 241 -12.54 17.98 -7.83
N ARG A 242 -13.71 17.45 -8.18
CA ARG A 242 -14.52 16.54 -7.37
C ARG A 242 -14.25 15.09 -7.78
N ASP A 243 -14.70 14.14 -6.97
CA ASP A 243 -14.72 12.70 -7.31
C ASP A 243 -13.33 12.06 -7.55
N VAL A 244 -12.26 12.75 -7.14
CA VAL A 244 -10.87 12.29 -7.21
C VAL A 244 -10.33 11.98 -5.82
N LEU A 245 -10.53 12.89 -4.85
CA LEU A 245 -10.09 12.72 -3.46
C LEU A 245 -11.23 12.14 -2.63
N HIS A 246 -10.91 11.16 -1.80
CA HIS A 246 -11.83 10.57 -0.86
C HIS A 246 -11.19 10.32 0.51
N LEU A 247 -11.90 10.68 1.58
CA LEU A 247 -11.50 10.46 2.97
C LEU A 247 -12.21 9.25 3.57
N TYR A 248 -11.43 8.29 4.10
CA TYR A 248 -11.99 7.05 4.67
C TYR A 248 -11.50 6.75 6.08
N THR A 249 -12.40 6.76 7.06
CA THR A 249 -12.01 6.49 8.46
C THR A 249 -11.86 4.99 8.77
N ALA A 250 -10.66 4.58 9.16
CA ALA A 250 -10.26 3.19 9.44
C ALA A 250 -11.15 2.37 10.38
N THR A 251 -11.66 2.99 11.44
CA THR A 251 -12.20 2.24 12.59
C THR A 251 -13.47 1.45 12.25
N ARG A 252 -14.17 1.84 11.18
CA ARG A 252 -15.40 1.18 10.72
C ARG A 252 -15.17 0.18 9.59
N TYR A 253 -14.13 0.35 8.78
CA TYR A 253 -13.97 -0.39 7.53
C TYR A 253 -12.80 -1.37 7.49
N LYS A 254 -12.00 -1.48 8.55
CA LYS A 254 -10.90 -2.46 8.62
C LYS A 254 -11.36 -3.88 8.25
N ASN A 255 -12.56 -4.28 8.65
CA ASN A 255 -13.12 -5.58 8.27
C ASN A 255 -13.45 -5.72 6.78
N GLU A 256 -13.99 -4.67 6.16
CA GLU A 256 -14.29 -4.68 4.73
C GLU A 256 -13.01 -4.61 3.89
N PHE A 257 -12.02 -3.84 4.34
CA PHE A 257 -10.74 -3.68 3.66
C PHE A 257 -9.99 -5.01 3.60
N TYR A 258 -9.77 -5.64 4.75
CA TYR A 258 -9.07 -6.93 4.78
C TYR A 258 -9.92 -8.08 4.21
N GLY A 259 -11.25 -8.00 4.27
CA GLY A 259 -12.12 -8.90 3.51
C GLY A 259 -11.95 -8.77 1.98
N ALA A 260 -11.74 -7.54 1.49
CA ALA A 260 -11.43 -7.29 0.09
C ALA A 260 -10.03 -7.81 -0.28
N VAL A 261 -9.03 -7.69 0.61
CA VAL A 261 -7.70 -8.29 0.39
C VAL A 261 -7.80 -9.78 0.13
N THR A 262 -8.47 -10.54 1.00
CA THR A 262 -8.68 -11.99 0.80
C THR A 262 -9.34 -12.26 -0.56
N THR A 263 -10.46 -11.59 -0.84
CA THR A 263 -11.26 -11.85 -2.05
C THR A 263 -10.49 -11.50 -3.34
N MET A 264 -9.85 -10.33 -3.40
CA MET A 264 -9.17 -9.86 -4.61
C MET A 264 -7.90 -10.66 -4.90
N CYS A 265 -7.15 -11.05 -3.87
CA CYS A 265 -5.96 -11.90 -4.04
C CYS A 265 -6.32 -13.35 -4.38
N GLU A 266 -7.34 -13.93 -3.71
CA GLU A 266 -7.77 -15.31 -4.00
C GLU A 266 -8.30 -15.48 -5.44
N GLN A 267 -8.93 -14.43 -5.98
CA GLN A 267 -9.43 -14.39 -7.36
C GLN A 267 -8.37 -13.96 -8.39
N ASP A 268 -7.12 -13.79 -7.98
CA ASP A 268 -5.99 -13.40 -8.84
C ASP A 268 -6.17 -12.05 -9.57
N LEU A 269 -6.94 -11.15 -8.96
CA LEU A 269 -7.29 -9.85 -9.53
C LEU A 269 -6.27 -8.75 -9.21
N VAL A 270 -5.37 -8.99 -8.25
CA VAL A 270 -4.31 -8.06 -7.86
C VAL A 270 -2.96 -8.69 -8.14
N LYS A 271 -2.07 -7.96 -8.82
CA LYS A 271 -0.71 -8.39 -9.13
C LYS A 271 0.33 -7.62 -8.33
N PHE A 272 1.43 -8.30 -8.02
CA PHE A 272 2.58 -7.76 -7.32
C PHE A 272 3.84 -7.92 -8.18
N PRO A 273 4.84 -7.04 -8.05
CA PRO A 273 6.13 -7.27 -8.67
C PRO A 273 6.79 -8.48 -8.01
N PRO A 274 7.77 -9.12 -8.66
CA PRO A 274 8.50 -10.22 -8.08
C PRO A 274 9.24 -9.78 -6.80
N SER A 275 9.42 -10.72 -5.88
CA SER A 275 10.17 -10.48 -4.65
C SER A 275 11.61 -10.06 -4.95
N TYR A 276 12.08 -9.00 -4.31
CA TYR A 276 13.42 -8.45 -4.51
C TYR A 276 14.44 -9.09 -3.56
N SER A 277 15.45 -9.76 -4.11
CA SER A 277 16.56 -10.30 -3.33
C SER A 277 17.48 -9.18 -2.86
N PHE A 278 17.68 -9.08 -1.54
CA PHE A 278 18.48 -8.00 -0.96
C PHE A 278 19.92 -8.05 -1.48
N GLY A 279 20.46 -6.89 -1.90
CA GLY A 279 21.78 -6.79 -2.51
C GLY A 279 21.83 -7.08 -4.00
N SER A 280 20.75 -7.57 -4.62
CA SER A 280 20.68 -7.72 -6.08
C SER A 280 20.71 -6.36 -6.76
N GLN A 281 21.53 -6.23 -7.79
CA GLN A 281 21.53 -5.03 -8.64
C GLN A 281 20.56 -5.16 -9.82
N ASN A 282 20.06 -6.37 -10.07
CA ASN A 282 19.35 -6.74 -11.28
C ASN A 282 18.06 -7.49 -10.96
N LEU A 283 17.11 -7.46 -11.88
CA LEU A 283 15.91 -8.31 -11.84
C LEU A 283 15.74 -8.99 -13.19
N THR A 284 15.35 -10.27 -13.19
CA THR A 284 15.03 -10.97 -14.43
C THR A 284 13.61 -10.64 -14.86
N ILE A 285 13.45 -10.11 -16.08
CA ILE A 285 12.17 -9.81 -16.71
C ILE A 285 12.15 -10.44 -18.09
N ASN A 286 11.18 -11.30 -18.36
CA ASN A 286 11.03 -12.07 -19.59
C ASN A 286 12.32 -12.78 -20.01
N GLY A 287 13.08 -13.30 -19.03
CA GLY A 287 14.36 -13.99 -19.24
C GLY A 287 15.56 -13.07 -19.51
N GLN A 288 15.42 -11.74 -19.37
CA GLN A 288 16.51 -10.77 -19.49
C GLN A 288 16.83 -10.14 -18.13
N GLU A 289 18.11 -9.97 -17.82
CA GLU A 289 18.53 -9.23 -16.64
C GLU A 289 18.43 -7.72 -16.90
N VAL A 290 17.68 -7.03 -16.04
CA VAL A 290 17.50 -5.58 -16.08
C VAL A 290 18.15 -4.97 -14.84
N ASP A 291 19.09 -4.04 -15.05
CA ASP A 291 19.72 -3.27 -13.98
C ASP A 291 18.69 -2.38 -13.29
N LEU A 292 18.66 -2.43 -11.95
CA LEU A 292 17.77 -1.63 -11.13
C LEU A 292 18.43 -0.32 -10.73
N THR A 293 17.65 0.75 -10.78
CA THR A 293 17.98 2.03 -10.15
C THR A 293 17.87 1.95 -8.63
N LYS A 294 18.36 2.98 -7.92
CA LYS A 294 18.25 3.02 -6.44
C LYS A 294 16.80 3.16 -6.01
N GLU A 295 16.02 3.92 -6.78
CA GLU A 295 14.62 4.20 -6.57
C GLU A 295 13.77 2.94 -6.77
N GLU A 296 14.02 2.17 -7.83
CA GLU A 296 13.36 0.88 -8.08
C GLU A 296 13.64 -0.12 -6.97
N ARG A 297 14.91 -0.27 -6.55
CA ARG A 297 15.25 -1.12 -5.41
C ARG A 297 14.50 -0.71 -4.15
N LYS A 298 14.43 0.60 -3.86
CA LYS A 298 13.72 1.11 -2.69
C LYS A 298 12.23 0.79 -2.77
N ALA A 299 11.60 1.03 -3.92
CA ALA A 299 10.18 0.72 -4.14
C ALA A 299 9.88 -0.78 -3.99
N LEU A 300 10.72 -1.65 -4.57
CA LEU A 300 10.58 -3.10 -4.43
C LEU A 300 10.73 -3.57 -2.98
N ILE A 301 11.69 -3.03 -2.23
CA ILE A 301 11.86 -3.31 -0.80
C ILE A 301 10.59 -2.92 -0.02
N GLU A 302 10.04 -1.73 -0.26
CA GLU A 302 8.82 -1.27 0.42
C GLU A 302 7.60 -2.13 0.05
N ILE A 303 7.48 -2.58 -1.19
CA ILE A 303 6.43 -3.51 -1.62
C ILE A 303 6.60 -4.89 -0.97
N ASP A 304 7.82 -5.39 -0.83
CA ASP A 304 8.07 -6.66 -0.15
C ASP A 304 7.80 -6.59 1.36
N LEU A 305 8.12 -5.47 2.00
CA LEU A 305 7.72 -5.20 3.38
C LEU A 305 6.19 -5.18 3.50
N MET A 306 5.49 -4.55 2.55
CA MET A 306 4.03 -4.57 2.49
C MET A 306 3.48 -6.01 2.38
N LYS A 307 4.04 -6.86 1.51
CA LYS A 307 3.63 -8.27 1.38
C LYS A 307 3.79 -9.00 2.72
N GLU A 308 4.91 -8.84 3.41
CA GLU A 308 5.12 -9.51 4.71
C GLU A 308 4.21 -8.94 5.82
N GLU A 309 3.91 -7.64 5.82
CA GLU A 309 2.90 -7.06 6.71
C GLU A 309 1.53 -7.69 6.45
N VAL A 310 1.09 -7.81 5.19
CA VAL A 310 -0.19 -8.45 4.83
C VAL A 310 -0.25 -9.92 5.30
N LEU A 311 0.82 -10.68 5.11
CA LEU A 311 0.92 -12.08 5.57
C LEU A 311 0.84 -12.20 7.10
N SER A 312 1.17 -11.14 7.83
CA SER A 312 1.15 -11.13 9.30
C SER A 312 -0.23 -10.83 9.89
N ILE A 313 -1.16 -10.29 9.10
CA ILE A 313 -2.53 -10.00 9.56
C ILE A 313 -3.33 -11.30 9.68
N LYS A 314 -4.02 -11.46 10.82
CA LYS A 314 -4.89 -12.61 11.09
C LYS A 314 -6.35 -12.21 11.24
N ARG A 315 -7.22 -13.12 10.82
CA ARG A 315 -8.65 -13.16 11.08
C ARG A 315 -8.89 -13.74 12.47
N ILE A 316 -9.26 -12.89 13.42
CA ILE A 316 -9.54 -13.26 14.81
C ILE A 316 -11.06 -13.30 15.00
N LYS A 317 -11.59 -14.43 15.46
CA LYS A 317 -12.97 -14.52 15.94
C LYS A 317 -13.02 -14.06 17.39
N THR A 318 -13.86 -13.06 17.68
CA THR A 318 -14.10 -12.61 19.06
C THR A 318 -15.02 -13.57 19.80
N GLU A 319 -15.05 -13.48 21.13
CA GLU A 319 -15.95 -14.27 21.99
C GLU A 319 -17.44 -14.09 21.60
N ALA A 320 -17.80 -12.91 21.07
CA ALA A 320 -19.13 -12.60 20.58
C ALA A 320 -19.42 -13.16 19.17
N GLY A 321 -18.49 -13.90 18.55
CA GLY A 321 -18.63 -14.48 17.21
C GLY A 321 -18.31 -13.52 16.05
N ASN A 322 -17.98 -12.27 16.33
CA ASN A 322 -17.63 -11.29 15.31
C ASN A 322 -16.20 -11.53 14.78
N ILE A 323 -15.98 -11.24 13.50
CA ILE A 323 -14.67 -11.34 12.87
C ILE A 323 -13.96 -9.98 13.02
N LYS A 324 -12.69 -10.01 13.39
CA LYS A 324 -11.79 -8.85 13.42
C LYS A 324 -10.49 -9.21 12.72
N TYR A 325 -9.96 -8.28 11.93
CA TYR A 325 -8.62 -8.41 11.37
C TYR A 325 -7.63 -7.57 12.16
N ALA A 326 -6.54 -8.20 12.61
CA ALA A 326 -5.48 -7.53 13.34
C ALA A 326 -4.17 -8.33 13.29
N LEU A 327 -3.07 -7.66 13.63
CA LEU A 327 -1.84 -8.33 14.02
C LEU A 327 -2.11 -9.24 15.23
N PRO A 328 -1.48 -10.42 15.29
CA PRO A 328 -1.59 -11.29 16.44
C PRO A 328 -0.91 -10.63 17.67
N PRO A 329 -1.31 -10.99 18.91
CA PRO A 329 -0.86 -10.29 20.11
C PRO A 329 0.67 -10.23 20.31
N ASP A 330 1.38 -11.24 19.82
CA ASP A 330 2.84 -11.36 19.83
C ASP A 330 3.55 -10.37 18.89
N LYS A 331 2.90 -9.99 17.79
CA LYS A 331 3.42 -9.04 16.80
C LYS A 331 2.87 -7.62 16.92
N ALA A 332 1.67 -7.45 17.51
CA ALA A 332 0.98 -6.16 17.58
C ALA A 332 1.75 -5.02 18.29
N ARG A 333 2.78 -5.32 19.08
CA ARG A 333 3.64 -4.31 19.73
C ARG A 333 4.98 -4.08 19.03
N LYS A 334 5.32 -4.92 18.04
CA LYS A 334 6.65 -4.99 17.41
C LYS A 334 6.60 -4.72 15.91
N SER A 335 5.43 -4.86 15.30
CA SER A 335 5.24 -4.76 13.86
C SER A 335 4.23 -3.67 13.56
N HIS A 336 4.47 -2.96 12.47
CA HIS A 336 3.56 -1.98 11.89
C HIS A 336 2.62 -2.68 10.90
N ASP A 337 1.42 -2.14 10.70
CA ASP A 337 0.48 -2.56 9.67
C ASP A 337 0.15 -1.46 8.65
N ASP A 338 0.88 -0.34 8.69
CA ASP A 338 0.64 0.86 7.87
C ASP A 338 0.63 0.56 6.35
N ARG A 339 1.59 -0.22 5.84
CA ARG A 339 1.64 -0.54 4.39
C ARG A 339 0.53 -1.53 4.02
N SER A 340 0.33 -2.53 4.87
CA SER A 340 -0.77 -3.50 4.67
C SER A 340 -2.14 -2.82 4.71
N TYR A 341 -2.29 -1.76 5.48
CA TYR A 341 -3.51 -0.97 5.55
C TYR A 341 -3.75 -0.18 4.26
N CYS A 342 -2.74 0.52 3.73
CA CYS A 342 -2.84 1.15 2.41
C CYS A 342 -3.17 0.13 1.30
N PHE A 343 -2.59 -1.07 1.37
CA PHE A 343 -2.92 -2.15 0.44
C PHE A 343 -4.35 -2.67 0.58
N ALA A 344 -4.85 -2.73 1.81
CA ALA A 344 -6.23 -3.12 2.06
C ALA A 344 -7.22 -2.07 1.54
N ALA A 345 -6.89 -0.77 1.64
CA ALA A 345 -7.66 0.30 1.02
C ALA A 345 -7.66 0.19 -0.52
N PHE A 346 -6.52 -0.11 -1.13
CA PHE A 346 -6.42 -0.36 -2.58
C PHE A 346 -7.30 -1.54 -3.03
N CYS A 347 -7.24 -2.67 -2.33
CA CYS A 347 -8.08 -3.83 -2.64
C CYS A 347 -9.57 -3.52 -2.46
N TYR A 348 -9.91 -2.72 -1.46
CA TYR A 348 -11.28 -2.26 -1.25
C TYR A 348 -11.78 -1.42 -2.43
N LEU A 349 -10.99 -0.43 -2.87
CA LEU A 349 -11.32 0.39 -4.03
C LEU A 349 -11.57 -0.47 -5.29
N LEU A 350 -10.67 -1.42 -5.57
CA LEU A 350 -10.85 -2.37 -6.67
C LEU A 350 -12.18 -3.13 -6.55
N SER A 351 -12.51 -3.60 -5.34
CA SER A 351 -13.77 -4.31 -5.09
C SER A 351 -15.01 -3.44 -5.36
N GLN A 352 -14.95 -2.14 -5.06
CA GLN A 352 -16.05 -1.20 -5.32
C GLN A 352 -16.23 -0.95 -6.81
N LEU A 353 -15.15 -0.75 -7.56
CA LEU A 353 -15.21 -0.61 -9.02
C LEU A 353 -15.85 -1.83 -9.67
N ARG A 354 -15.47 -3.03 -9.23
CA ARG A 354 -16.06 -4.29 -9.72
C ARG A 354 -17.55 -4.40 -9.38
N ARG A 355 -17.95 -4.02 -8.16
CA ARG A 355 -19.38 -4.00 -7.77
C ARG A 355 -20.18 -3.02 -8.62
N LYS A 356 -19.65 -1.82 -8.87
CA LYS A 356 -20.29 -0.80 -9.73
C LYS A 356 -20.50 -1.32 -11.15
N ASP A 357 -19.49 -1.97 -11.73
CA ASP A 357 -19.57 -2.59 -13.05
C ASP A 357 -20.61 -3.72 -13.10
N ALA A 358 -20.65 -4.59 -12.09
CA ALA A 358 -21.61 -5.69 -12.01
C ALA A 358 -23.08 -5.23 -11.93
N LEU A 359 -23.32 -4.03 -11.38
CA LEU A 359 -24.63 -3.41 -11.29
C LEU A 359 -25.05 -2.67 -12.58
N GLY A 360 -24.31 -2.85 -13.69
CA GLY A 360 -24.74 -2.45 -15.02
C GLY A 360 -24.41 -1.01 -15.42
N GLY A 361 -23.43 -0.36 -14.77
CA GLY A 361 -22.85 0.89 -15.27
C GLY A 361 -23.80 2.08 -15.40
N ASN A 362 -25.03 2.02 -14.86
CA ASN A 362 -25.76 3.24 -14.55
C ASN A 362 -24.80 4.13 -13.78
N GLU A 363 -24.73 5.42 -14.11
CA GLU A 363 -24.11 6.42 -13.25
C GLU A 363 -24.85 6.39 -11.91
N ILE A 364 -24.47 5.45 -11.06
CA ILE A 364 -24.31 5.75 -9.67
C ILE A 364 -23.23 6.84 -9.74
N LYS A 365 -23.65 8.13 -9.73
CA LYS A 365 -22.92 9.17 -8.98
C LYS A 365 -22.27 8.41 -7.86
N GLN A 366 -20.93 8.38 -7.74
CA GLN A 366 -20.26 7.66 -6.65
C GLN A 366 -21.14 7.81 -5.40
N ASP A 367 -21.96 6.79 -5.10
CA ASP A 367 -22.93 6.89 -4.02
C ASP A 367 -22.26 6.11 -2.92
N MET A 368 -21.10 6.64 -2.55
CA MET A 368 -20.41 6.23 -1.37
C MET A 368 -21.23 6.68 -0.16
N SER A 369 -22.45 7.25 -0.26
CA SER A 369 -23.33 7.46 0.90
C SER A 369 -23.58 6.19 1.71
N ALA A 370 -23.44 5.00 1.11
CA ALA A 370 -23.40 3.73 1.86
C ALA A 370 -22.26 3.70 2.91
N LEU A 371 -21.14 4.38 2.64
CA LEU A 371 -20.01 4.61 3.57
C LEU A 371 -20.29 5.68 4.64
N TYR A 372 -21.28 6.54 4.45
CA TYR A 372 -21.59 7.66 5.38
C TYR A 372 -22.88 7.45 6.19
N LYS A 373 -23.78 6.54 5.77
CA LYS A 373 -25.16 6.42 6.31
C LYS A 373 -25.28 6.10 7.80
N HIS A 374 -24.23 5.59 8.46
CA HIS A 374 -24.29 5.25 9.90
C HIS A 374 -23.61 6.26 10.85
N ALA A 375 -23.09 7.40 10.35
CA ALA A 375 -22.67 8.53 11.22
C ALA A 375 -23.86 9.39 11.72
N SER A 376 -25.00 9.29 11.04
CA SER A 376 -26.18 10.17 11.19
C SER A 376 -26.88 10.11 12.56
N GLY A 377 -26.65 9.07 13.37
CA GLY A 377 -27.38 8.85 14.63
C GLY A 377 -26.93 9.73 15.81
N GLN A 378 -25.67 10.19 15.82
CA GLN A 378 -25.11 10.90 16.99
C GLN A 378 -24.81 12.38 16.74
N VAL A 379 -24.45 12.77 15.51
CA VAL A 379 -24.13 14.18 15.19
C VAL A 379 -25.40 15.04 15.06
N SER A 380 -26.51 14.43 14.60
CA SER A 380 -27.80 15.11 14.39
C SER A 380 -28.46 15.62 15.69
N LYS A 381 -28.09 15.06 16.86
CA LYS A 381 -28.57 15.54 18.16
C LYS A 381 -27.75 16.71 18.73
N ALA A 382 -26.48 16.85 18.34
CA ALA A 382 -25.63 17.96 18.80
C ALA A 382 -25.89 19.27 18.03
N TYR A 383 -26.23 19.17 16.73
CA TYR A 383 -26.42 20.37 15.88
C TYR A 383 -27.82 21.00 15.92
N LYS A 384 -28.78 20.42 16.65
CA LYS A 384 -30.14 20.99 16.82
C LYS A 384 -30.28 22.00 17.98
N LYS A 385 -29.20 22.37 18.66
CA LYS A 385 -29.21 23.50 19.61
C LYS A 385 -28.27 24.62 19.15
N LYS A 386 -28.63 25.30 18.06
CA LYS A 386 -28.15 26.67 17.84
C LYS A 386 -28.92 27.62 18.77
N VAL A 387 -28.49 27.72 20.02
CA VAL A 387 -28.70 28.96 20.78
C VAL A 387 -27.58 29.88 20.36
N ASN A 388 -27.91 31.02 19.75
CA ASN A 388 -26.95 32.03 19.35
C ASN A 388 -26.09 32.42 20.58
N PRO A 389 -24.76 32.22 20.56
CA PRO A 389 -23.89 32.52 21.72
C PRO A 389 -23.78 34.02 22.03
N PHE A 390 -24.36 34.88 21.18
CA PHE A 390 -24.40 36.33 21.35
C PHE A 390 -25.81 36.88 21.63
N MET A 391 -26.78 36.02 21.98
CA MET A 391 -28.05 36.52 22.54
C MET A 391 -27.79 37.14 23.91
N GLY A 392 -27.66 38.47 23.95
CA GLY A 392 -27.57 39.26 25.16
C GLY A 392 -26.24 39.98 25.41
N SER A 393 -25.21 39.80 24.57
CA SER A 393 -23.95 40.53 24.70
C SER A 393 -23.84 41.66 23.66
N LYS A 394 -23.52 42.88 24.12
CA LYS A 394 -23.26 44.03 23.25
C LYS A 394 -22.02 43.76 22.40
N ASN A 395 -22.14 44.00 21.10
CA ASN A 395 -21.08 43.82 20.11
C ASN A 395 -19.79 44.57 20.53
N PRO A 396 -18.65 43.88 20.72
CA PRO A 396 -17.40 44.49 21.19
C PRO A 396 -16.69 45.37 20.15
N PHE A 397 -17.18 45.45 18.91
CA PHE A 397 -16.59 46.24 17.82
C PHE A 397 -17.38 47.50 17.46
N VAL A 398 -18.38 47.90 18.26
CA VAL A 398 -19.06 49.18 18.04
C VAL A 398 -18.13 50.31 18.43
N ARG A 399 -17.52 50.96 17.43
CA ARG A 399 -16.79 52.22 17.61
C ARG A 399 -17.72 53.26 18.22
N ARG A 400 -17.36 53.76 19.40
CA ARG A 400 -17.99 54.95 19.99
C ARG A 400 -17.60 56.16 19.13
N TYR A 401 -18.58 56.75 18.45
CA TYR A 401 -18.53 58.15 18.03
C TYR A 401 -19.28 58.99 19.05
#